data_AF-A0AA35RRS4-F1
#
_entry.id   AF-A0AA35RRS4-F1
#
_cell.length_a   1.000
_cell.length_b   1.000
_cell.length_c   1.000
_cell.angle_alpha   90.00
_cell.angle_beta   90.00
_cell.angle_gamma   90.00
#
_symmetry.space_group_name_H-M   'P 1'
#
loop_
_entity.id
_entity.type
_entity.pdbx_description
1 polymer ?
#
loop_
_entity_poly.entity_id
_entity_poly.type
_entity_poly.pdbx_seq_one_letter_code
_entity_poly.pdbx_strand_id
1 'polypeptide(L)'
;MEERGGGVAPALGLAWASLVTSRITLSRDETVHSNLDCCKVPTAVKRELEVVFAPHLPPVSVDYYVTSAGIHGNQNMANCCPAT
;
A
#
# COMPACT_ATOMS: atom_id res chain seq x y z
N MET A 1 18.71 14.66 2.51
CA MET A 1 17.42 14.27 3.12
C MET A 1 16.37 14.68 2.12
N GLU A 2 15.97 13.75 1.25
CA GLU A 2 15.00 14.02 0.19
C GLU A 2 13.60 13.80 0.77
N GLU A 3 12.99 14.88 1.26
CA GLU A 3 11.59 14.89 1.68
C GLU A 3 10.70 14.88 0.43
N ARG A 4 10.38 13.68 -0.10
CA ARG A 4 9.25 13.52 -1.03
C ARG A 4 7.94 13.60 -0.24
N GLY A 5 7.64 14.78 0.31
CA GLY A 5 6.50 15.00 1.20
C GLY A 5 5.59 16.12 0.70
N GLY A 6 4.90 15.89 -0.42
CA GLY A 6 3.87 16.80 -0.90
C GLY A 6 2.65 16.79 0.02
N GLY A 7 2.59 17.70 1.00
CA GLY A 7 1.36 18.31 1.50
C GLY A 7 0.26 17.43 2.11
N VAL A 8 0.55 16.23 2.63
CA VAL A 8 -0.46 15.42 3.33
C VAL A 8 -0.26 15.53 4.84
N ALA A 9 -1.19 16.22 5.51
CA ALA A 9 -1.22 16.31 6.96
C ALA A 9 -2.16 15.24 7.54
N PRO A 10 -1.82 14.59 8.67
CA PRO A 10 -2.73 13.68 9.34
C PRO A 10 -3.98 14.43 9.80
N ALA A 11 -5.17 13.90 9.49
CA ALA A 11 -6.45 14.56 9.73
C ALA A 11 -6.72 14.91 11.22
N LEU A 12 -6.05 14.22 12.15
CA LEU A 12 -6.23 14.39 13.60
C LEU A 12 -5.23 15.36 14.25
N GLY A 13 -4.34 15.98 13.47
CA GLY A 13 -3.39 16.99 13.96
C GLY A 13 -2.29 16.45 14.87
N LEU A 14 -1.40 17.36 15.30
CA LEU A 14 -0.16 17.03 16.04
C LEU A 14 -0.39 16.34 17.39
N ALA A 15 -1.50 16.64 18.07
CA ALA A 15 -1.82 16.09 19.39
C ALA A 15 -2.12 14.59 19.36
N TRP A 16 -2.72 14.08 18.29
CA TRP A 16 -2.94 12.65 18.10
C TRP A 16 -1.72 11.96 17.50
N ALA A 17 -0.95 12.71 16.70
CA ALA A 17 0.27 12.23 16.10
C ALA A 17 1.29 11.78 17.17
N SER A 18 1.34 12.44 18.33
CA SER A 18 2.25 12.07 19.43
C SER A 18 1.84 10.80 20.20
N LEU A 19 0.59 10.35 20.07
CA LEU A 19 0.07 9.16 20.75
C LEU A 19 0.23 7.88 19.92
N VAL A 20 0.49 8.01 18.62
CA VAL A 20 0.71 6.87 17.73
C VAL A 20 2.20 6.54 17.61
N THR A 21 2.54 5.27 17.80
CA THR A 21 3.93 4.78 17.77
C THR A 21 4.44 4.55 16.35
N SER A 22 3.56 4.42 15.37
CA SER A 22 3.93 4.21 13.97
C SER A 22 2.98 4.96 13.04
N ARG A 23 3.54 5.59 12.02
CA ARG A 23 2.83 6.36 11.00
C ARG A 23 3.26 5.86 9.64
N ILE A 24 2.28 5.55 8.81
CA ILE A 24 2.46 5.09 7.44
C ILE A 24 1.65 5.97 6.50
N THR A 25 2.17 6.20 5.30
CA THR A 25 1.49 6.83 4.18
C THR A 25 1.06 5.76 3.19
N LEU A 26 -0.12 5.95 2.60
CA LEU A 26 -0.64 5.10 1.54
C LEU A 26 -0.84 5.96 0.31
N SER A 27 -0.15 5.63 -0.78
CA SER A 27 -0.36 6.25 -2.08
C SER A 27 -1.05 5.24 -3.00
N ARG A 28 -1.96 5.76 -3.83
CA ARG A 28 -2.58 4.96 -4.87
C ARG A 28 -1.78 5.15 -6.14
N ASP A 29 -1.23 4.07 -6.66
CA ASP A 29 -0.70 4.07 -8.01
C ASP A 29 -1.87 3.80 -8.96
N GLU A 30 -2.14 4.71 -9.88
CA GLU A 30 -3.27 4.58 -10.83
C GLU A 30 -2.93 3.60 -11.98
N THR A 31 -1.81 2.88 -11.88
CA THR A 31 -1.46 1.76 -12.77
C THR A 31 -2.37 0.57 -12.48
N VAL A 32 -3.56 0.58 -13.06
CA VAL A 32 -4.41 -0.60 -13.13
C VAL A 32 -3.68 -1.63 -14.00
N HIS A 33 -3.04 -2.61 -13.36
CA HIS A 33 -2.57 -3.82 -14.04
C HIS A 33 -3.79 -4.66 -14.42
N SER A 34 -4.46 -4.24 -15.50
CA SER A 34 -5.31 -5.09 -16.30
C SER A 34 -4.39 -6.12 -16.95
N ASN A 35 -4.10 -7.22 -16.25
CA ASN A 35 -3.45 -8.35 -16.90
C ASN A 35 -4.32 -8.76 -18.07
N LEU A 36 -3.78 -8.53 -19.26
CA LEU A 36 -4.28 -8.94 -20.55
C LEU A 36 -4.53 -10.45 -20.51
N ASP A 37 -5.68 -10.87 -21.02
CA ASP A 37 -6.05 -12.23 -21.43
C ASP A 37 -6.19 -13.31 -20.35
N CYS A 38 -7.46 -13.53 -19.95
CA CYS A 38 -8.23 -14.76 -20.18
C CYS A 38 -9.17 -15.15 -19.02
N CYS A 39 -9.09 -14.47 -17.88
CA CYS A 39 -9.94 -14.76 -16.74
C CYS A 39 -10.49 -13.46 -16.14
N LYS A 40 -11.78 -13.46 -15.78
CA LYS A 40 -12.48 -12.37 -15.09
C LYS A 40 -11.97 -12.24 -13.65
N VAL A 41 -10.68 -11.97 -13.48
CA VAL A 41 -10.07 -11.77 -12.17
C VAL A 41 -10.45 -10.37 -11.69
N PRO A 42 -10.91 -10.20 -10.44
CA PRO A 42 -11.24 -8.87 -9.92
C PRO A 42 -10.01 -7.95 -10.06
N THR A 43 -10.24 -6.77 -10.65
CA THR A 43 -9.23 -5.75 -10.92
C THR A 43 -8.40 -5.48 -9.67
N ALA A 44 -7.19 -6.03 -9.60
CA ALA A 44 -6.28 -5.79 -8.51
C ALA A 44 -5.67 -4.40 -8.70
N VAL A 45 -5.86 -3.52 -7.71
CA VAL A 45 -5.29 -2.16 -7.74
C VAL A 45 -3.99 -2.18 -6.95
N LYS A 46 -2.87 -1.89 -7.63
CA LYS A 46 -1.57 -1.72 -7.00
C LYS A 46 -1.56 -0.43 -6.18
N ARG A 47 -0.99 -0.48 -4.98
CA ARG A 47 -0.82 0.65 -4.09
C ARG A 47 0.51 0.54 -3.37
N GLU A 48 1.05 1.68 -2.95
CA GLU A 48 2.31 1.74 -2.20
C GLU A 48 2.02 2.17 -0.76
N LEU A 49 2.71 1.52 0.17
CA LEU A 49 2.73 1.83 1.59
C LEU A 49 4.14 2.26 1.96
N GLU A 50 4.28 3.38 2.65
CA GLU A 50 5.56 3.90 3.09
C GLU A 50 5.55 4.18 4.59
N VAL A 51 6.64 3.86 5.28
CA VAL A 51 6.83 4.16 6.69
C VAL A 51 7.38 5.58 6.85
N VAL A 52 6.55 6.50 7.33
CA VAL A 52 6.93 7.90 7.60
C VAL A 52 7.63 8.04 8.95
N PHE A 53 7.14 7.32 9.97
CA PHE A 53 7.74 7.36 11.30
C PHE A 53 7.46 6.06 12.05
N ALA A 54 8.51 5.44 12.60
CA ALA A 54 8.40 4.34 13.56
C ALA A 54 9.71 4.22 14.36
N PRO A 55 9.66 3.87 15.66
CA PRO A 55 10.86 3.75 16.51
C PRO A 55 11.75 2.56 16.13
N HIS A 56 11.18 1.52 15.53
CA HIS A 56 11.86 0.25 15.29
C HIS A 56 11.81 -0.20 13.82
N LEU A 57 11.16 0.57 12.94
CA LEU A 57 11.12 0.26 11.51
C LEU A 57 11.92 1.30 10.74
N PRO A 58 12.75 0.87 9.78
CA PRO A 58 13.38 1.79 8.85
C PRO A 58 12.33 2.48 7.96
N PRO A 59 12.65 3.65 7.38
CA PRO A 59 11.84 4.27 6.34
C PRO A 59 11.92 3.39 5.09
N VAL A 60 10.90 2.55 4.90
CA VAL A 60 10.78 1.61 3.79
C VAL A 60 9.44 1.81 3.11
N SER A 61 9.42 1.59 1.79
CA SER A 61 8.18 1.47 1.04
C SER A 61 7.99 0.05 0.52
N VAL A 62 6.72 -0.36 0.41
CA VAL A 62 6.33 -1.69 -0.05
C VAL A 62 5.03 -1.62 -0.85
N ASP A 63 4.99 -2.40 -1.93
CA ASP A 63 3.81 -2.55 -2.76
C ASP A 63 2.81 -3.55 -2.14
N TYR A 64 1.53 -3.23 -2.27
CA TYR A 64 0.42 -4.13 -1.94
C TYR A 64 -0.69 -4.01 -2.98
N TYR A 65 -1.58 -5.00 -2.98
CA TYR A 65 -2.69 -5.07 -3.92
C TYR A 65 -4.02 -5.09 -3.18
N VAL A 66 -5.00 -4.36 -3.70
CA VAL A 66 -6.37 -4.40 -3.20
C VAL A 66 -7.26 -5.06 -4.25
N THR A 67 -7.91 -6.15 -3.86
CA THR A 67 -8.88 -6.88 -4.68
C THR A 67 -10.25 -6.87 -3.99
N SER A 68 -11.27 -7.45 -4.63
CA SER A 68 -12.56 -7.67 -3.97
C SER A 68 -12.50 -8.63 -2.78
N ALA A 69 -11.44 -9.44 -2.67
CA ALA A 69 -11.21 -10.33 -1.53
C ALA A 69 -10.48 -9.66 -0.36
N GLY A 70 -9.95 -8.44 -0.56
CA GLY A 70 -9.25 -7.67 0.47
C GLY A 70 -7.85 -7.22 0.05
N ILE A 71 -6.95 -7.11 1.03
CA ILE A 71 -5.57 -6.63 0.86
C ILE A 71 -4.64 -7.83 0.76
N HIS A 72 -3.76 -7.82 -0.24
CA HIS A 72 -2.75 -8.86 -0.48
C HIS A 72 -1.37 -8.23 -0.50
N GLY A 73 -0.40 -8.91 0.13
CA GLY A 73 1.01 -8.52 0.01
C GLY A 73 1.56 -8.81 -1.39
N ASN A 74 2.75 -8.31 -1.68
CA ASN A 74 3.50 -8.62 -2.91
C ASN A 74 4.06 -10.05 -2.89
N GLN A 75 3.21 -11.05 -2.69
CA GLN A 75 3.54 -12.44 -2.94
C GLN A 75 3.11 -12.74 -4.38
N ASN A 76 4.08 -13.18 -5.17
CA ASN A 76 3.96 -13.63 -6.55
C ASN A 76 2.54 -14.08 -6.91
N MET A 77 1.79 -13.25 -7.66
CA MET A 77 0.39 -13.46 -8.04
C MET A 77 0.12 -14.82 -8.72
N ALA A 78 1.17 -15.58 -9.05
CA ALA A 78 1.13 -16.98 -9.45
C ALA A 78 0.55 -17.95 -8.40
N ASN A 79 0.52 -17.61 -7.10
CA ASN A 79 -0.03 -18.47 -6.05
C ASN A 79 -1.48 -18.15 -5.64
N CYS A 80 -2.07 -17.08 -6.20
CA CYS A 80 -3.47 -16.73 -5.94
C CYS A 80 -4.47 -17.47 -6.83
N CYS A 81 -4.01 -18.32 -7.75
CA CYS A 81 -4.86 -19.23 -8.50
C CYS A 81 -4.97 -20.55 -7.72
N PRO A 82 -6.07 -20.83 -6.99
CA PRO A 82 -6.39 -22.21 -6.69
C PRO A 82 -6.66 -22.89 -8.04
N ALA A 83 -5.80 -23.83 -8.43
CA ALA A 83 -6.09 -24.73 -9.53
C ALA A 83 -7.45 -25.36 -9.23
N THR A 84 -8.47 -24.95 -9.98
CA THR A 84 -9.77 -25.63 -10.02
C THR A 84 -9.69 -26.71 -11.08
#